data_AF-A0A8J7D764-F1
#
_entry.id   AF-A0A8J7D764-F1
#
_cell.length_a   1.000
_cell.length_b   1.000
_cell.length_c   1.000
_cell.angle_alpha   90.00
_cell.angle_beta   90.00
_cell.angle_gamma   90.00
#
_symmetry.space_group_name_H-M   'P 1'
#
loop_
_entity.id
_entity.type
_entity.pdbx_description
1 polymer ?
#
loop_
_entity_poly.entity_id
_entity_poly.type
_entity_poly.pdbx_seq_one_letter_code
_entity_poly.pdbx_strand_id
1 'polypeptide(L)'
;MTPEAKHIVSELRREFYSHFAAAMNMPVIITGTSYTSNSPIASWMDDRRRLNYVNVYAYTAPDEFVPLRPFILRLAINKSAGRVMMVKKGQECRGLNLVWNFELTVLPKEILDFLPWIVSLVEAHDKGSSLLLQTPPHPFELKLPVAGLFNEVWTEKAWLLANSKMS
;
A
#
# COMPACT_ATOMS: atom_id res chain seq x y z
N MET A 1 12.79 -6.21 -13.51
CA MET A 1 13.44 -5.88 -12.23
C MET A 1 14.73 -6.66 -12.12
N THR A 2 15.84 -6.00 -11.78
CA THR A 2 17.08 -6.68 -11.41
C THR A 2 16.88 -7.56 -10.16
N PRO A 3 17.74 -8.57 -9.91
CA PRO A 3 17.68 -9.38 -8.70
C PRO A 3 17.74 -8.55 -7.40
N GLU A 4 18.54 -7.49 -7.38
CA GLU A 4 18.73 -6.60 -6.23
C GLU A 4 17.44 -5.83 -5.93
N ALA A 5 16.79 -5.27 -6.97
CA ALA A 5 15.52 -4.58 -6.82
C ALA A 5 14.44 -5.53 -6.30
N LYS A 6 14.40 -6.79 -6.78
CA LYS A 6 13.48 -7.82 -6.27
C LYS A 6 13.72 -8.12 -4.79
N HIS A 7 14.99 -8.26 -4.38
CA HIS A 7 15.35 -8.50 -2.99
C HIS A 7 14.91 -7.35 -2.09
N ILE A 8 15.21 -6.10 -2.46
CA ILE A 8 14.80 -4.91 -1.71
C ILE A 8 13.27 -4.85 -1.55
N VAL A 9 12.50 -5.09 -2.62
CA VAL A 9 11.03 -5.13 -2.51
C VAL A 9 10.56 -6.23 -1.54
N SER A 10 11.19 -7.40 -1.58
CA SER A 10 10.83 -8.52 -0.71
C SER A 10 11.07 -8.21 0.77
N GLU A 11 12.23 -7.63 1.10
CA GLU A 11 12.57 -7.23 2.46
C GLU A 11 11.62 -6.15 2.97
N LEU A 12 11.42 -5.08 2.19
CA LEU A 12 10.53 -3.97 2.57
C LEU A 12 9.08 -4.42 2.75
N ARG A 13 8.59 -5.33 1.90
CA ARG A 13 7.25 -5.93 2.07
C ARG A 13 7.13 -6.66 3.39
N ARG A 14 8.10 -7.53 3.70
CA ARG A 14 8.07 -8.33 4.92
C ARG A 14 8.07 -7.42 6.15
N GLU A 15 8.99 -6.46 6.21
CA GLU A 15 9.08 -5.51 7.32
C GLU A 15 7.83 -4.65 7.45
N PHE A 16 7.38 -4.05 6.34
CA PHE A 16 6.19 -3.20 6.33
C PHE A 16 4.97 -3.99 6.82
N TYR A 17 4.71 -5.19 6.30
CA TYR A 17 3.54 -5.97 6.70
C TYR A 17 3.61 -6.46 8.14
N SER A 18 4.78 -6.88 8.62
CA SER A 18 4.97 -7.27 10.02
C SER A 18 4.69 -6.11 10.97
N HIS A 19 5.27 -4.93 10.70
CA HIS A 19 5.04 -3.74 11.52
C HIS A 19 3.59 -3.22 11.39
N PHE A 20 3.00 -3.30 10.20
CA PHE A 20 1.62 -2.89 9.96
C PHE A 20 0.66 -3.77 10.76
N ALA A 21 0.87 -5.09 10.73
CA ALA A 21 0.09 -6.03 11.54
C ALA A 21 0.22 -5.78 13.05
N ALA A 22 1.41 -5.41 13.52
CA ALA A 22 1.65 -5.10 14.93
C ALA A 22 1.03 -3.76 15.38
N ALA A 23 0.95 -2.77 14.48
CA ALA A 23 0.43 -1.44 14.77
C ALA A 23 -1.11 -1.33 14.62
N MET A 24 -1.73 -2.24 13.87
CA MET A 24 -3.17 -2.24 13.65
C MET A 24 -3.93 -2.72 14.90
N ASN A 25 -5.03 -2.02 15.22
CA ASN A 25 -5.91 -2.38 16.34
C ASN A 25 -6.83 -3.59 16.07
N MET A 26 -6.66 -4.25 14.93
CA MET A 26 -7.48 -5.36 14.47
C MET A 26 -6.61 -6.47 13.87
N PRO A 27 -7.08 -7.73 13.88
CA PRO A 27 -6.30 -8.84 13.33
C PRO A 27 -5.96 -8.62 11.85
N VAL A 28 -4.66 -8.67 11.55
CA VAL A 28 -4.14 -8.62 10.18
C VAL A 28 -3.64 -10.00 9.77
N ILE A 29 -4.07 -10.47 8.61
CA ILE A 29 -3.62 -11.72 7.98
C ILE A 29 -2.65 -11.37 6.86
N ILE A 30 -1.41 -11.84 6.98
CA ILE A 30 -0.39 -11.74 5.93
C ILE A 30 -0.40 -13.05 5.14
N THR A 31 -0.67 -12.96 3.84
CA THR A 31 -0.63 -14.11 2.92
C THR A 31 0.65 -14.07 2.08
N GLY A 32 1.19 -15.22 1.67
CA GLY A 32 2.30 -15.29 0.70
C GLY A 32 3.60 -15.95 1.14
N THR A 33 3.58 -16.92 2.07
CA THR A 33 4.76 -17.75 2.39
C THR A 33 4.93 -18.97 1.46
N SER A 34 4.00 -19.24 0.55
CA SER A 34 4.08 -20.38 -0.38
C SER A 34 4.57 -19.93 -1.76
N TYR A 35 5.56 -20.65 -2.29
CA TYR A 35 6.27 -20.54 -3.57
C TYR A 35 5.44 -20.35 -4.86
N THR A 36 4.12 -20.12 -4.77
CA THR A 36 3.17 -20.04 -5.89
C THR A 36 2.70 -18.61 -6.16
N SER A 37 3.54 -17.83 -6.87
CA SER A 37 3.22 -16.69 -7.75
C SER A 37 2.39 -15.47 -7.27
N ASN A 38 1.78 -15.48 -6.08
CA ASN A 38 1.07 -14.30 -5.56
C ASN A 38 2.01 -13.49 -4.65
N SER A 39 2.22 -12.21 -4.99
CA SER A 39 2.95 -11.29 -4.11
C SER A 39 2.26 -11.23 -2.75
N PRO A 40 3.01 -11.25 -1.63
CA PRO A 40 2.40 -11.22 -0.31
C PRO A 40 1.59 -9.95 -0.10
N ILE A 41 0.46 -10.08 0.59
CA ILE A 41 -0.41 -8.97 0.98
C ILE A 41 -0.74 -9.08 2.48
N ALA A 42 -1.00 -7.93 3.11
CA ALA A 42 -1.58 -7.87 4.45
C ALA A 42 -3.06 -7.49 4.33
N SER A 43 -3.93 -8.21 5.01
CA SER A 43 -5.39 -8.07 4.90
C SER A 43 -6.08 -8.03 6.25
N TRP A 44 -7.18 -7.31 6.37
CA TRP A 44 -7.95 -7.17 7.61
C TRP A 44 -9.43 -7.01 7.33
N MET A 45 -10.26 -7.22 8.36
CA MET A 45 -11.70 -6.99 8.30
C MET A 45 -12.02 -5.64 8.92
N ASP A 46 -12.86 -4.83 8.27
CA ASP A 46 -13.41 -3.62 8.88
C ASP A 46 -14.64 -3.90 9.75
N ASP A 47 -15.12 -2.89 10.46
CA ASP A 47 -16.30 -2.97 11.35
C ASP A 47 -17.59 -3.34 10.60
N ARG A 48 -17.61 -3.09 9.28
CA ARG A 48 -18.73 -3.47 8.39
C ARG A 48 -18.58 -4.89 7.85
N ARG A 49 -17.62 -5.66 8.35
CA ARG A 49 -17.28 -7.02 7.92
C ARG A 49 -16.95 -7.10 6.44
N ARG A 50 -16.24 -6.11 5.92
CA ARG A 50 -15.66 -6.15 4.57
C ARG A 50 -14.17 -6.41 4.66
N LEU A 51 -13.68 -7.20 3.71
CA LEU A 51 -12.26 -7.50 3.58
C LEU A 51 -11.54 -6.32 2.94
N ASN A 52 -10.49 -5.85 3.61
CA ASN A 52 -9.55 -4.86 3.14
C ASN A 52 -8.17 -5.48 3.01
N TYR A 53 -7.31 -4.91 2.16
CA TYR A 53 -5.91 -5.32 2.08
C TYR A 53 -5.01 -4.17 1.65
N VAL A 54 -3.74 -4.32 2.00
CA VAL A 54 -2.64 -3.47 1.57
C VAL A 54 -1.60 -4.32 0.84
N ASN A 55 -1.09 -3.77 -0.26
CA ASN A 55 -0.06 -4.38 -1.08
C ASN A 55 1.02 -3.35 -1.43
N VAL A 56 2.27 -3.73 -1.28
CA VAL A 56 3.44 -2.96 -1.72
C VAL A 56 3.99 -3.59 -2.99
N TYR A 57 4.26 -2.82 -4.04
CA TYR A 57 4.90 -3.33 -5.26
C TYR A 57 5.76 -2.27 -5.93
N ALA A 58 6.63 -2.70 -6.85
CA ALA A 58 7.41 -1.77 -7.66
C ALA A 58 6.48 -1.08 -8.67
N TYR A 59 6.44 0.26 -8.62
CA TYR A 59 5.81 1.08 -9.65
C TYR A 59 6.74 1.19 -10.86
N THR A 60 7.99 1.56 -10.61
CA THR A 60 9.09 1.47 -11.57
C THR A 60 10.29 0.85 -10.88
N ALA A 61 11.10 0.10 -11.63
CA ALA A 61 12.32 -0.48 -11.12
C ALA A 61 13.32 -0.73 -12.27
N PRO A 62 14.63 -0.69 -11.97
CA PRO A 62 15.65 -1.02 -12.96
C PRO A 62 15.52 -2.45 -13.43
N ASP A 63 15.87 -2.70 -14.69
CA ASP A 63 15.96 -4.02 -15.29
C ASP A 63 17.11 -4.09 -16.30
N GLU A 64 17.30 -5.25 -16.93
CA GLU A 64 18.39 -5.48 -17.88
C GLU A 64 18.35 -4.52 -19.09
N PHE A 65 17.17 -4.03 -19.48
CA PHE A 65 16.99 -3.15 -20.62
C PHE A 65 17.13 -1.67 -20.25
N VAL A 66 16.73 -1.30 -19.01
CA VAL A 66 16.82 0.06 -18.49
C VAL A 66 17.41 0.05 -17.08
N PRO A 67 18.74 -0.10 -16.93
CA PRO A 67 19.40 -0.17 -15.62
C PRO A 67 19.27 1.12 -14.81
N LEU A 68 19.12 2.27 -15.49
CA LEU A 68 18.95 3.59 -14.88
C LEU A 68 17.47 3.97 -14.69
N ARG A 69 16.54 3.01 -14.74
CA ARG A 69 15.13 3.30 -14.45
C ARG A 69 15.00 3.62 -12.96
N PRO A 70 14.31 4.72 -12.58
CA PRO A 70 14.02 5.02 -11.20
C PRO A 70 13.43 3.83 -10.46
N PHE A 71 13.91 3.59 -9.24
CA PHE A 71 13.33 2.59 -8.36
C PHE A 71 12.32 3.27 -7.43
N ILE A 72 11.04 3.06 -7.71
CA ILE A 72 9.92 3.70 -7.04
C ILE A 72 8.91 2.61 -6.67
N LEU A 73 8.43 2.66 -5.44
CA LEU A 73 7.45 1.73 -4.91
C LEU A 73 6.06 2.36 -4.87
N ARG A 74 5.06 1.50 -4.79
CA ARG A 74 3.68 1.88 -4.57
C ARG A 74 3.07 0.99 -3.51
N LEU A 75 2.48 1.63 -2.51
CA LEU A 75 1.61 1.03 -1.52
C LEU A 75 0.18 1.25 -1.98
N ALA A 76 -0.61 0.19 -2.05
CA ALA A 76 -1.99 0.23 -2.48
C ALA A 76 -2.91 -0.43 -1.46
N ILE A 77 -3.98 0.27 -1.07
CA ILE A 77 -5.09 -0.24 -0.27
C ILE A 77 -6.26 -0.53 -1.21
N ASN A 78 -6.78 -1.76 -1.17
CA ASN A 78 -7.97 -2.22 -1.91
C ASN A 78 -7.97 -1.98 -3.44
N LYS A 79 -6.84 -1.58 -4.03
CA LYS A 79 -6.74 -1.40 -5.48
C LYS A 79 -6.32 -2.69 -6.17
N SER A 80 -7.02 -3.02 -7.26
CA SER A 80 -6.95 -4.31 -7.95
C SER A 80 -7.52 -5.49 -7.14
N ALA A 81 -8.58 -5.23 -6.35
CA ALA A 81 -9.18 -6.18 -5.41
C ALA A 81 -9.72 -7.47 -6.04
N GLY A 82 -9.86 -7.51 -7.38
CA GLY A 82 -10.34 -8.67 -8.12
C GLY A 82 -9.50 -9.95 -8.03
N ARG A 83 -8.32 -9.94 -7.39
CA ARG A 83 -7.47 -11.14 -7.22
C ARG A 83 -7.46 -11.74 -5.81
N VAL A 84 -8.08 -11.12 -4.81
CA VAL A 84 -8.07 -11.60 -3.43
C VAL A 84 -9.37 -12.37 -3.14
N MET A 85 -9.47 -13.61 -3.63
CA MET A 85 -10.49 -14.55 -3.18
C MET A 85 -9.86 -15.67 -2.35
N MET A 86 -9.77 -15.44 -1.05
CA MET A 86 -9.83 -16.52 -0.06
C MET A 86 -10.64 -16.04 1.14
N VAL A 87 -11.97 -16.00 0.99
CA VAL A 87 -12.85 -15.99 2.15
C VAL A 87 -12.82 -17.40 2.73
N LYS A 88 -12.27 -17.56 3.94
CA LYS A 88 -12.32 -18.84 4.66
C LYS A 88 -13.78 -19.23 4.89
N LYS A 89 -14.13 -20.50 4.61
CA LYS A 89 -15.46 -21.06 4.93
C LYS A 89 -15.77 -20.81 6.42
N GLY A 90 -16.89 -20.17 6.72
CA GLY A 90 -17.39 -19.95 8.08
C GLY A 90 -17.18 -18.55 8.66
N GLN A 91 -16.51 -17.64 7.95
CA GLN A 91 -16.37 -16.24 8.39
C GLN A 91 -17.47 -15.38 7.71
N GLU A 92 -18.25 -14.64 8.50
CA GLU A 92 -19.27 -13.70 7.99
C GLU A 92 -18.58 -12.52 7.28
N CYS A 93 -18.17 -12.71 6.03
CA CYS A 93 -17.55 -11.67 5.19
C CYS A 93 -18.57 -11.17 4.17
N ARG A 94 -18.80 -9.85 4.14
CA ARG A 94 -19.68 -9.17 3.17
C ARG A 94 -19.01 -8.93 1.81
N GLY A 95 -17.81 -9.49 1.60
CA GLY A 95 -17.00 -9.30 0.40
C GLY A 95 -15.90 -8.24 0.57
N LEU A 96 -15.29 -7.84 -0.54
CA LEU A 96 -14.21 -6.86 -0.57
C LEU A 96 -14.75 -5.44 -0.36
N ASN A 97 -13.96 -4.56 0.26
CA ASN A 97 -14.28 -3.14 0.34
C ASN A 97 -14.00 -2.46 -1.01
N LEU A 98 -15.00 -2.43 -1.88
CA LEU A 98 -14.91 -1.81 -3.21
C LEU A 98 -15.11 -0.28 -3.20
N VAL A 99 -15.59 0.27 -2.09
CA VAL A 99 -15.96 1.70 -1.98
C VAL A 99 -14.75 2.56 -1.65
N TRP A 100 -13.72 1.97 -1.03
CA TRP A 100 -12.51 2.68 -0.63
C TRP A 100 -11.29 2.00 -1.21
N ASN A 101 -10.48 2.78 -1.92
CA ASN A 101 -9.14 2.41 -2.35
C ASN A 101 -8.20 3.59 -2.15
N PHE A 102 -6.90 3.32 -2.09
CA PHE A 102 -5.86 4.31 -1.91
C PHE A 102 -4.54 3.81 -2.49
N GLU A 103 -3.71 4.70 -3.01
CA GLU A 103 -2.36 4.44 -3.47
C GLU A 103 -1.43 5.57 -3.07
N LEU A 104 -0.27 5.19 -2.56
CA LEU A 104 0.82 6.08 -2.22
C LEU A 104 2.07 5.60 -2.95
N THR A 105 2.60 6.47 -3.81
CA THR A 105 3.82 6.25 -4.59
C THR A 105 4.99 6.93 -3.89
N VAL A 106 6.04 6.16 -3.59
CA VAL A 106 7.13 6.56 -2.68
C VAL A 106 8.48 6.04 -3.16
N LEU A 107 9.55 6.62 -2.63
CA LEU A 107 10.87 6.00 -2.72
C LEU A 107 10.97 4.81 -1.74
N PRO A 108 11.79 3.78 -2.05
CA PRO A 108 11.97 2.63 -1.17
C PRO A 108 12.32 2.98 0.28
N LYS A 109 13.12 4.04 0.47
CA LYS A 109 13.55 4.52 1.79
C LYS A 109 12.45 5.20 2.61
N GLU A 110 11.33 5.59 1.99
CA GLU A 110 10.26 6.36 2.64
C GLU A 110 9.14 5.44 3.16
N ILE A 111 9.04 4.21 2.63
CA ILE A 111 7.85 3.37 2.82
C ILE A 111 7.59 2.99 4.29
N LEU A 112 8.64 2.76 5.06
CA LEU A 112 8.51 2.40 6.49
C LEU A 112 8.18 3.62 7.34
N ASP A 113 8.67 4.81 6.97
CA ASP A 113 8.33 6.07 7.66
C ASP A 113 6.83 6.34 7.57
N PHE A 114 6.21 5.94 6.46
CA PHE A 114 4.78 6.07 6.20
C PHE A 114 3.88 5.14 7.02
N LEU A 115 4.44 4.18 7.75
CA LEU A 115 3.64 3.18 8.45
C LEU A 115 2.67 3.78 9.47
N PRO A 116 3.07 4.67 10.40
CA PRO A 116 2.13 5.27 11.36
C PRO A 116 1.03 6.07 10.65
N TRP A 117 1.40 6.77 9.57
CA TRP A 117 0.46 7.54 8.77
C TRP A 117 -0.59 6.65 8.09
N ILE A 118 -0.16 5.53 7.47
CA ILE A 118 -1.06 4.56 6.83
C ILE A 118 -2.00 3.92 7.86
N VAL A 119 -1.52 3.57 9.04
CA VAL A 119 -2.37 3.03 10.12
C VAL A 119 -3.42 4.08 10.53
N SER A 120 -3.01 5.34 10.71
CA SER A 120 -3.95 6.43 11.03
C SER A 120 -4.96 6.70 9.90
N LEU A 121 -4.57 6.50 8.64
CA LEU A 121 -5.46 6.61 7.48
C LEU A 121 -6.53 5.51 7.50
N VAL A 122 -6.14 4.27 7.81
CA VAL A 122 -7.09 3.15 7.96
C VAL A 122 -8.08 3.44 9.09
N GLU A 123 -7.58 3.88 10.24
CA GLU A 123 -8.40 4.21 11.40
C GLU A 123 -9.35 5.39 11.13
N ALA A 124 -8.85 6.46 10.51
CA ALA A 124 -9.64 7.63 10.13
C ALA A 124 -10.76 7.25 9.14
N HIS A 125 -10.47 6.39 8.17
CA HIS A 125 -11.47 5.91 7.22
C HIS A 125 -12.54 5.04 7.89
N ASP A 126 -12.13 4.11 8.76
CA ASP A 126 -13.05 3.20 9.44
C ASP A 126 -14.02 3.96 10.38
N LYS A 127 -13.49 4.93 11.13
CA LYS A 127 -14.28 5.79 12.04
C LYS A 127 -14.97 6.97 11.33
N GLY A 128 -14.71 7.18 10.04
CA GLY A 128 -15.24 8.32 9.28
C GLY A 128 -14.81 9.68 9.80
N SER A 129 -13.63 9.79 10.41
CA SER A 129 -13.14 11.02 11.07
C SER A 129 -11.73 11.36 10.62
N SER A 130 -11.59 12.44 9.86
CA SER A 130 -10.30 12.96 9.40
C SER A 130 -9.43 13.53 10.52
N LEU A 131 -10.00 13.81 11.70
CA LEU A 131 -9.26 14.31 12.86
C LEU A 131 -8.26 13.29 13.43
N LEU A 132 -8.42 12.02 13.07
CA LEU A 132 -7.52 10.93 13.46
C LEU A 132 -6.32 10.79 12.52
N LEU A 133 -6.35 11.46 11.36
CA LEU A 133 -5.28 11.36 10.38
C LEU A 133 -4.06 12.13 10.87
N GLN A 134 -2.94 11.43 10.99
CA GLN A 134 -1.67 12.06 11.37
C GLN A 134 -1.11 12.90 10.22
N THR A 135 -0.19 13.79 10.55
CA THR A 135 0.62 14.50 9.54
C THR A 135 1.50 13.51 8.79
N PRO A 136 1.57 13.58 7.46
CA PRO A 136 2.45 12.70 6.71
C PRO A 136 3.94 12.94 7.01
N PRO A 137 4.76 11.88 7.04
CA PRO A 137 6.19 11.96 7.36
C PRO A 137 7.03 12.57 6.23
N HIS A 138 6.56 12.48 5.00
CA HIS A 138 7.17 13.11 3.82
C HIS A 138 6.11 13.96 3.12
N PRO A 139 6.49 15.11 2.53
CA PRO A 139 5.53 15.95 1.85
C PRO A 139 4.99 15.26 0.58
N PHE A 140 3.69 15.39 0.39
CA PHE A 140 2.99 15.08 -0.85
C PHE A 140 1.73 15.93 -0.93
N GLU A 141 1.29 16.23 -2.15
CA GLU A 141 -0.01 16.83 -2.37
C GLU A 141 -1.11 15.78 -2.19
N LEU A 142 -1.76 15.81 -1.04
CA LEU A 142 -3.03 15.11 -0.83
C LEU A 142 -4.14 15.96 -1.46
N LYS A 143 -4.43 15.78 -2.76
CA LYS A 143 -5.65 16.36 -3.36
C LYS A 143 -6.85 15.52 -2.95
N LEU A 144 -7.32 15.65 -1.70
CA LEU A 144 -8.62 15.07 -1.32
C LEU A 144 -9.72 15.78 -2.10
N PRO A 145 -10.46 15.10 -2.99
CA PRO A 145 -11.62 15.71 -3.62
C PRO A 145 -12.82 15.58 -2.70
N VAL A 146 -13.55 16.68 -2.52
CA VAL A 146 -14.85 16.74 -1.82
C VAL A 146 -15.90 15.84 -2.51
N ALA A 147 -15.68 15.43 -3.76
CA ALA A 147 -16.42 14.36 -4.43
C ALA A 147 -15.61 13.85 -5.64
N GLY A 148 -15.02 12.64 -5.56
CA GLY A 148 -14.50 11.92 -6.74
C GLY A 148 -13.00 11.65 -6.79
N LEU A 149 -12.59 10.46 -6.31
CA LEU A 149 -11.60 9.54 -6.88
C LEU A 149 -10.25 10.08 -7.41
N PHE A 150 -9.52 10.88 -6.62
CA PHE A 150 -8.05 10.83 -6.68
C PHE A 150 -7.52 10.22 -5.39
N ASN A 151 -7.46 8.90 -5.43
CA ASN A 151 -6.94 8.06 -4.36
C ASN A 151 -5.44 7.77 -4.56
N GLU A 152 -4.78 8.45 -5.51
CA GLU A 152 -3.38 8.25 -5.83
C GLU A 152 -2.56 9.48 -5.43
N VAL A 153 -1.56 9.29 -4.58
CA VAL A 153 -0.65 10.34 -4.15
C VAL A 153 0.80 9.93 -4.36
N TRP A 154 1.68 10.92 -4.44
CA TRP A 154 3.11 10.75 -4.67
C TRP A 154 3.88 11.60 -3.68
N THR A 155 4.89 11.03 -3.03
CA THR A 155 5.88 11.88 -2.34
C THR A 155 6.53 12.82 -3.34
N GLU A 156 6.81 14.05 -2.93
CA GLU A 156 7.43 15.05 -3.82
C GLU A 156 8.72 14.51 -4.43
N LYS A 157 9.53 13.80 -3.65
CA LYS A 157 10.78 13.19 -4.14
C LYS A 157 10.54 12.08 -5.16
N ALA A 158 9.54 11.22 -4.96
CA ALA A 158 9.20 10.20 -5.94
C ALA A 158 8.65 10.82 -7.23
N TRP A 159 7.83 11.87 -7.11
CA TRP A 159 7.31 12.61 -8.26
C TRP A 159 8.42 13.29 -9.06
N LEU A 160 9.32 14.00 -8.39
CA LEU A 160 10.48 14.64 -9.02
C LEU A 160 11.35 13.61 -9.73
N LEU A 161 11.68 12.50 -9.07
CA LEU A 161 12.53 11.46 -9.65
C LEU A 161 11.89 10.78 -10.87
N ALA A 162 10.57 10.61 -10.88
CA ALA A 162 9.85 10.05 -12.02
C ALA A 162 9.80 11.02 -13.22
N ASN A 163 9.70 12.33 -12.96
CA ASN A 163 9.50 13.35 -13.98
C ASN A 163 10.77 14.13 -14.36
N SER A 164 11.89 13.95 -13.65
CA SER A 164 13.17 14.61 -13.92
C SER A 164 13.85 14.19 -15.24
N LYS A 165 13.19 13.37 -16.06
CA LYS A 165 13.63 13.00 -17.41
C LYS A 165 12.78 13.65 -18.53
N MET A 166 11.91 14.61 -18.21
CA MET A 166 11.14 15.40 -19.19
C MET A 166 11.73 16.79 -19.49
N SER A 167 12.95 17.08 -19.03
CA SER A 167 13.69 18.33 -19.32
C SER A 167 14.95 18.07 -20.11
#